data_AF-T1K2B8-F1
#
_entry.id   AF-T1K2B8-F1
#
_cell.length_a   1.000
_cell.length_b   1.000
_cell.length_c   1.000
_cell.angle_alpha   90.00
_cell.angle_beta   90.00
_cell.angle_gamma   90.00
#
_symmetry.space_group_name_H-M   'P 1'
#
loop_
_entity.id
_entity.type
_entity.pdbx_description
1 polymer ?
#
loop_
_entity_poly.entity_id
_entity_poly.type
_entity_poly.pdbx_seq_one_letter_code
_entity_poly.pdbx_strand_id
1 'polypeptide(L)'
;MRLPINNQISPEMGPTTDYNEVDFVLTEYQKIFIILVAALLFLLSVIITVCVVSPVCLFNRLLFGRCKRHSVDVKGKQRLVIGESKHFQLKVVPLYGSNIEKSTFQWCSGSHVTSSTRSQINKHSITHVVDDSLVKLVLKVDSVINCKPREYGLEPSVYVSIDIIIVNGLRVKRRSNLAKVSASFRTNTAKRSVEPEFGESFTSQEVPKSVMKDGRLRIKVMDDERYANDCCLGELTIPLKQFDLNSPMAITSYQLKPPKETKGDLTLGLCYLPTARRVTILVNKASLLSQSHNINYYIRALMFVNGKLMKKKKTSTSQKLTWTEKDALTFDLAQGNPEETAFLVVLSSSTDPITASLSSPSSPDSPEIPSGSRKDRHIGHTVIGQPIWREMKHQPRKQINKVLKLL
;
A
#
# COMPACT_ATOMS: atom_id res chain seq x y z
N MET A 1 16.03 77.37 29.52
CA MET A 1 15.92 77.98 30.86
C MET A 1 14.43 78.07 31.19
N ARG A 2 14.02 77.41 32.29
CA ARG A 2 12.74 77.40 33.07
C ARG A 2 11.51 78.18 32.53
N LEU A 3 10.36 77.52 32.25
CA LEU A 3 9.20 77.18 33.15
C LEU A 3 8.29 78.42 33.45
N PRO A 4 7.07 78.30 34.04
CA PRO A 4 5.97 77.30 34.02
C PRO A 4 4.55 78.01 34.00
N ILE A 5 3.49 77.33 34.49
CA ILE A 5 2.21 77.85 35.09
C ILE A 5 1.06 78.10 34.09
N ASN A 6 -0.23 77.85 34.36
CA ASN A 6 -1.01 77.15 35.41
C ASN A 6 -2.51 77.32 35.03
N ASN A 7 -3.36 76.40 35.47
CA ASN A 7 -4.78 76.53 35.87
C ASN A 7 -5.72 77.56 35.22
N GLN A 8 -6.91 77.09 34.81
CA GLN A 8 -8.08 77.11 35.71
C GLN A 8 -9.25 76.30 35.16
N ILE A 9 -9.85 75.51 36.06
CA ILE A 9 -11.11 74.77 35.95
C ILE A 9 -12.06 75.33 37.01
N SER A 10 -13.34 75.39 36.68
CA SER A 10 -14.50 75.14 37.55
C SER A 10 -15.66 74.73 36.61
N PRO A 11 -16.71 73.99 37.03
CA PRO A 11 -17.33 73.89 38.37
C PRO A 11 -17.53 72.39 38.76
N GLU A 12 -18.27 71.91 39.77
CA GLU A 12 -19.31 72.38 40.68
C GLU A 12 -19.37 71.34 41.84
N MET A 13 -19.73 71.77 43.05
CA MET A 13 -19.66 70.99 44.29
C MET A 13 -21.06 70.54 44.73
N GLY A 14 -21.28 69.23 44.88
CA GLY A 14 -22.47 68.62 45.51
C GLY A 14 -22.08 67.78 46.74
N PRO A 15 -23.00 67.54 47.69
CA PRO A 15 -22.64 67.11 49.04
C PRO A 15 -22.39 65.62 49.19
N THR A 16 -21.54 65.32 50.18
CA THR A 16 -21.05 64.04 50.66
C THR A 16 -22.16 63.10 51.15
N THR A 17 -22.15 61.85 50.66
CA THR A 17 -22.78 60.72 51.34
C THR A 17 -21.75 59.60 51.48
N ASP A 18 -21.57 59.19 52.73
CA ASP A 18 -20.65 58.21 53.27
C ASP A 18 -20.93 56.81 52.69
N TYR A 19 -19.98 56.23 51.96
CA TYR A 19 -20.05 54.82 51.53
C TYR A 19 -19.35 53.96 52.57
N ASN A 20 -20.15 53.32 53.42
CA ASN A 20 -19.71 52.29 54.36
C ASN A 20 -18.96 51.17 53.61
N GLU A 21 -17.66 51.07 53.85
CA GLU A 21 -16.80 49.96 53.44
C GLU A 21 -17.18 48.73 54.26
N VAL A 22 -18.00 47.86 53.68
CA VAL A 22 -18.38 46.58 54.30
C VAL A 22 -17.22 45.61 54.10
N ASP A 23 -16.32 45.55 55.08
CA ASP A 23 -15.31 44.50 55.17
C ASP A 23 -16.00 43.14 55.33
N PHE A 24 -16.07 42.38 54.24
CA PHE A 24 -16.52 40.99 54.25
C PHE A 24 -15.47 40.12 54.95
N VAL A 25 -15.55 40.05 56.28
CA VAL A 25 -14.73 39.13 57.10
C VAL A 25 -15.24 37.71 56.90
N LEU A 26 -14.68 37.01 55.91
CA LEU A 26 -14.92 35.59 55.67
C LEU A 26 -14.42 34.78 56.87
N THR A 27 -15.30 33.94 57.42
CA THR A 27 -14.95 33.00 58.50
C THR A 27 -13.87 32.00 58.02
N GLU A 28 -13.02 31.51 58.93
CA GLU A 28 -11.98 30.51 58.64
C GLU A 28 -12.54 29.31 57.84
N TYR A 29 -13.76 28.86 58.19
CA TYR A 29 -14.47 27.79 57.48
C TYR A 29 -14.84 28.13 56.04
N GLN A 30 -15.27 29.37 55.77
CA GLN A 30 -15.60 29.81 54.41
C GLN A 30 -14.35 29.90 53.54
N LYS A 31 -13.21 30.32 54.10
CA LYS A 31 -11.92 30.31 53.38
C LYS A 31 -11.51 28.90 53.01
N ILE A 32 -11.59 27.95 53.95
CA ILE A 32 -11.29 26.54 53.69
C ILE A 32 -12.23 25.96 52.64
N PHE A 33 -13.53 26.28 52.71
CA PHE A 33 -14.52 25.84 51.72
C PHE A 33 -14.20 26.34 50.31
N ILE A 34 -13.85 27.63 50.17
CA ILE A 34 -13.47 28.22 48.88
C ILE A 34 -12.22 27.53 48.30
N ILE A 35 -11.22 27.28 49.13
CA ILE A 35 -9.99 26.59 48.70
C ILE A 35 -10.29 25.16 48.23
N LEU A 36 -11.17 24.46 48.94
CA LEU A 36 -11.53 23.08 48.60
C LEU A 36 -12.32 23.02 47.28
N VAL A 37 -13.26 23.95 47.08
CA VAL A 37 -13.99 24.10 45.81
C VAL A 37 -13.04 24.46 44.66
N ALA A 38 -12.10 25.38 44.87
CA ALA A 38 -11.11 25.75 43.86
C ALA A 38 -10.19 24.58 43.48
N ALA A 39 -9.73 23.80 44.47
CA ALA A 39 -8.92 22.61 44.25
C ALA A 39 -9.68 21.52 43.48
N LEU A 40 -10.97 21.32 43.80
CA LEU A 40 -11.83 20.38 43.09
C LEU A 40 -12.01 20.79 41.62
N LEU A 41 -12.29 22.07 41.37
CA LEU A 41 -12.44 22.60 40.00
C LEU A 41 -11.15 22.48 39.20
N PHE A 42 -10.00 22.72 39.83
CA PHE A 42 -8.70 22.55 39.19
C PHE A 42 -8.44 21.09 38.81
N LEU A 43 -8.65 20.14 39.73
CA LEU A 43 -8.53 18.70 39.47
C LEU A 43 -9.45 18.25 38.32
N LEU A 44 -10.68 18.75 38.30
CA LEU A 44 -11.67 18.43 37.27
C LEU A 44 -11.24 18.97 35.89
N SER A 45 -10.64 20.17 35.85
CA SER A 45 -10.06 20.74 34.62
C SER A 45 -8.87 19.94 34.08
N VAL A 46 -8.00 19.42 34.98
CA VAL A 46 -6.87 18.56 34.61
C VAL A 46 -7.37 17.22 34.06
N ILE A 47 -8.41 16.63 34.67
CA ILE A 47 -9.02 15.39 34.17
C ILE A 47 -9.63 15.61 32.78
N ILE A 48 -10.38 16.70 32.58
CA ILE A 48 -10.96 17.03 31.27
C ILE A 48 -9.87 17.22 30.22
N THR A 49 -8.82 17.99 30.51
CA THR A 49 -7.73 18.22 29.56
C THR A 49 -6.97 16.94 29.23
N VAL A 50 -6.69 16.07 30.20
CA VAL A 50 -6.08 14.75 29.96
C VAL A 50 -7.00 13.84 29.14
N CYS A 51 -8.32 13.86 29.40
CA CYS A 51 -9.30 13.10 28.63
C CYS A 51 -9.49 13.61 27.19
N VAL A 52 -9.28 14.90 26.94
CA VAL A 52 -9.37 15.52 25.60
C VAL A 52 -8.08 15.32 24.80
N VAL A 53 -6.91 15.39 25.45
CA VAL A 53 -5.61 15.30 24.77
C VAL A 53 -5.12 13.85 24.59
N SER A 54 -5.56 12.91 25.43
CA SER A 54 -5.14 11.51 25.35
C SER A 54 -6.14 10.66 24.54
N PRO A 55 -5.75 10.03 23.41
CA PRO A 55 -6.66 9.35 22.49
C PRO A 55 -7.16 7.97 22.97
N VAL A 56 -7.11 7.69 24.28
CA VAL A 56 -7.40 6.36 24.86
C VAL A 56 -8.51 6.40 25.94
N CYS A 57 -9.24 7.51 26.12
CA CYS A 57 -10.34 7.55 27.09
C CYS A 57 -11.68 7.09 26.48
N LEU A 58 -12.30 6.09 27.13
CA LEU A 58 -13.63 5.51 26.86
C LEU A 58 -14.78 6.53 26.82
N PHE A 59 -14.58 7.74 27.34
CA PHE A 59 -15.59 8.78 27.48
C PHE A 59 -16.09 9.35 26.13
N ASN A 60 -15.25 9.28 25.08
CA ASN A 60 -15.65 9.74 23.73
C ASN A 60 -16.69 8.83 23.07
N ARG A 61 -16.90 7.61 23.60
CA ARG A 61 -17.85 6.63 23.07
C ARG A 61 -19.27 6.78 23.65
N LEU A 62 -19.42 7.53 24.74
CA LEU A 62 -20.70 7.73 25.43
C LEU A 62 -21.41 9.03 25.04
N LEU A 63 -20.67 10.10 24.69
CA LEU A 63 -21.29 11.40 24.37
C LEU A 63 -21.76 11.54 22.90
N PHE A 64 -21.24 10.74 21.96
CA PHE A 64 -21.54 10.90 20.52
C PHE A 64 -22.31 9.72 19.90
N GLY A 65 -22.97 8.91 20.73
CA GLY A 65 -23.79 7.78 20.27
C GLY A 65 -25.24 8.16 19.98
N ARG A 66 -25.58 8.30 18.68
CA ARG A 66 -26.90 8.57 18.01
C ARG A 66 -27.05 10.04 17.60
N CYS A 67 -27.47 10.44 16.40
CA CYS A 67 -28.34 9.81 15.40
C CYS A 67 -28.03 10.29 13.95
N LYS A 68 -28.82 9.79 13.00
CA LYS A 68 -28.69 9.72 11.53
C LYS A 68 -28.53 11.02 10.72
N ARG A 69 -27.88 10.83 9.56
CA ARG A 69 -28.06 11.43 8.21
C ARG A 69 -28.82 12.76 8.07
N HIS A 70 -28.15 13.79 7.54
CA HIS A 70 -28.53 14.46 6.29
C HIS A 70 -27.31 15.18 5.67
N SER A 71 -27.31 15.28 4.34
CA SER A 71 -26.24 15.77 3.48
C SER A 71 -25.93 17.26 3.65
N VAL A 72 -24.65 17.64 3.61
CA VAL A 72 -24.13 18.75 2.78
C VAL A 72 -22.66 18.44 2.45
N ASP A 73 -22.33 18.68 1.19
CA ASP A 73 -21.04 18.51 0.52
C ASP A 73 -19.95 19.48 1.04
N VAL A 74 -18.73 19.33 0.51
CA VAL A 74 -17.57 20.25 0.48
C VAL A 74 -16.30 19.71 1.15
N LYS A 75 -15.48 19.12 0.25
CA LYS A 75 -14.02 19.22 0.08
C LYS A 75 -13.07 18.68 1.17
N GLY A 76 -12.20 17.77 0.72
CA GLY A 76 -10.77 17.94 0.96
C GLY A 76 -10.03 16.82 1.68
N LYS A 77 -10.27 15.55 1.35
CA LYS A 77 -9.27 14.49 1.54
C LYS A 77 -9.42 13.45 0.45
N GLN A 78 -8.55 13.53 -0.56
CA GLN A 78 -8.43 12.48 -1.56
C GLN A 78 -7.96 11.19 -0.86
N ARG A 79 -8.93 10.33 -0.56
CA ARG A 79 -8.70 8.91 -0.36
C ARG A 79 -8.18 8.38 -1.69
N LEU A 80 -6.89 8.07 -1.75
CA LEU A 80 -6.26 7.37 -2.86
C LEU A 80 -7.06 6.09 -3.14
N VAL A 81 -7.89 6.13 -4.18
CA VAL A 81 -8.53 4.97 -4.77
C VAL A 81 -7.45 4.27 -5.58
N ILE A 82 -6.71 3.38 -4.93
CA ILE A 82 -5.94 2.36 -5.63
C ILE A 82 -6.99 1.50 -6.33
N GLY A 83 -6.94 1.46 -7.67
CA GLY A 83 -7.92 0.78 -8.49
C GLY A 83 -8.08 -0.67 -8.06
N GLU A 84 -9.30 -1.04 -7.71
CA GLU A 84 -9.64 -2.37 -7.19
C GLU A 84 -9.55 -3.41 -8.32
N SER A 85 -8.76 -4.47 -8.12
CA SER A 85 -8.92 -5.72 -8.88
C SER A 85 -10.13 -6.45 -8.31
N LYS A 86 -11.22 -6.56 -9.09
CA LYS A 86 -12.53 -6.89 -8.49
C LYS A 86 -12.83 -8.37 -8.33
N HIS A 87 -12.22 -9.29 -9.08
CA HIS A 87 -12.59 -10.71 -8.99
C HIS A 87 -11.42 -11.65 -9.38
N PHE A 88 -11.21 -12.74 -8.65
CA PHE A 88 -10.29 -13.82 -9.05
C PHE A 88 -10.82 -15.18 -8.60
N GLN A 89 -10.44 -16.25 -9.31
CA GLN A 89 -10.84 -17.62 -8.97
C GLN A 89 -9.64 -18.42 -8.46
N LEU A 90 -9.72 -18.91 -7.23
CA LEU A 90 -8.65 -19.69 -6.60
C LEU A 90 -9.23 -20.96 -5.99
N LYS A 91 -8.57 -22.09 -6.24
CA LYS A 91 -8.98 -23.40 -5.73
C LYS A 91 -7.93 -23.94 -4.76
N VAL A 92 -8.29 -24.15 -3.50
CA VAL A 92 -7.35 -24.61 -2.45
C VAL A 92 -7.86 -25.93 -1.88
N VAL A 93 -6.99 -26.93 -1.77
CA VAL A 93 -7.34 -28.31 -1.40
C VAL A 93 -6.29 -28.89 -0.47
N PRO A 94 -6.62 -29.17 0.79
CA PRO A 94 -5.74 -29.93 1.66
C PRO A 94 -5.79 -31.44 1.33
N LEU A 95 -4.64 -32.11 1.29
CA LEU A 95 -4.48 -33.57 1.09
C LEU A 95 -3.73 -34.21 2.28
N TYR A 96 -4.03 -35.47 2.58
CA TYR A 96 -3.52 -36.17 3.77
C TYR A 96 -3.07 -37.61 3.49
N GLY A 97 -2.01 -38.06 4.18
CA GLY A 97 -1.61 -39.47 4.32
C GLY A 97 -1.38 -40.21 3.00
N SER A 98 -1.48 -41.54 2.98
CA SER A 98 -1.16 -42.43 1.84
C SER A 98 -1.94 -42.20 0.52
N ASN A 99 -2.77 -41.16 0.44
CA ASN A 99 -3.30 -40.60 -0.81
C ASN A 99 -2.29 -39.68 -1.55
N ILE A 100 -1.12 -39.42 -0.95
CA ILE A 100 -0.02 -38.65 -1.54
C ILE A 100 0.57 -39.36 -2.78
N GLU A 101 0.59 -40.69 -2.82
CA GLU A 101 1.12 -41.48 -3.96
C GLU A 101 0.04 -41.90 -4.97
N LYS A 102 -1.24 -41.92 -4.59
CA LYS A 102 -2.34 -42.38 -5.46
C LYS A 102 -2.99 -41.27 -6.30
N SER A 103 -2.51 -40.04 -6.19
CA SER A 103 -3.07 -38.87 -6.89
C SER A 103 -2.35 -38.56 -8.21
N THR A 104 -2.02 -39.59 -8.99
CA THR A 104 -1.93 -39.45 -10.45
C THR A 104 -3.35 -39.46 -11.00
N PHE A 105 -4.08 -38.35 -10.88
CA PHE A 105 -5.46 -38.28 -11.34
C PHE A 105 -5.50 -38.22 -12.87
N GLN A 106 -6.04 -39.28 -13.45
CA GLN A 106 -6.45 -39.37 -14.84
C GLN A 106 -7.63 -38.43 -15.07
N TRP A 107 -7.42 -37.39 -15.87
CA TRP A 107 -8.42 -36.40 -16.22
C TRP A 107 -9.35 -36.99 -17.29
N CYS A 108 -10.64 -37.09 -16.99
CA CYS A 108 -11.65 -37.48 -17.97
C CYS A 108 -11.88 -36.33 -18.96
N SER A 109 -11.15 -36.38 -20.07
CA SER A 109 -11.61 -35.82 -21.34
C SER A 109 -12.59 -36.83 -21.95
N GLY A 110 -13.79 -36.38 -22.30
CA GLY A 110 -14.80 -37.26 -22.89
C GLY A 110 -14.38 -37.81 -24.25
N SER A 111 -14.40 -39.14 -24.40
CA SER A 111 -14.78 -39.85 -25.63
C SER A 111 -14.84 -41.35 -25.37
N HIS A 112 -15.86 -42.00 -25.94
CA HIS A 112 -16.11 -43.44 -25.94
C HIS A 112 -14.87 -44.30 -26.29
N VAL A 113 -14.77 -45.50 -25.69
CA VAL A 113 -14.61 -46.82 -26.35
C VAL A 113 -14.58 -47.93 -25.28
N THR A 114 -15.01 -49.11 -25.70
CA THR A 114 -15.47 -50.29 -24.97
C THR A 114 -14.41 -51.20 -24.33
N SER A 115 -14.90 -52.01 -23.39
CA SER A 115 -14.62 -53.44 -23.17
C SER A 115 -13.81 -53.87 -21.93
N SER A 116 -14.45 -54.83 -21.25
CA SER A 116 -14.05 -55.78 -20.21
C SER A 116 -12.56 -56.04 -19.99
N THR A 117 -12.15 -56.25 -18.73
CA THR A 117 -11.86 -57.61 -18.18
C THR A 117 -11.77 -57.55 -16.65
N ARG A 118 -12.32 -58.59 -16.01
CA ARG A 118 -12.38 -58.86 -14.56
C ARG A 118 -11.05 -59.47 -14.11
N SER A 119 -10.41 -58.91 -13.08
CA SER A 119 -9.42 -59.65 -12.28
C SER A 119 -9.56 -59.31 -10.79
N GLN A 120 -9.89 -60.34 -10.02
CA GLN A 120 -9.86 -60.33 -8.56
C GLN A 120 -8.41 -60.21 -8.07
N ILE A 121 -8.14 -59.32 -7.11
CA ILE A 121 -6.90 -59.35 -6.33
C ILE A 121 -7.25 -59.20 -4.84
N ASN A 122 -6.65 -60.10 -4.05
CA ASN A 122 -6.86 -60.38 -2.64
C ASN A 122 -6.70 -59.16 -1.72
N LYS A 123 -7.62 -59.03 -0.75
CA LYS A 123 -7.48 -58.16 0.42
C LYS A 123 -6.53 -58.80 1.43
N HIS A 124 -5.28 -58.35 1.47
CA HIS A 124 -4.47 -58.39 2.68
C HIS A 124 -4.42 -56.99 3.27
N SER A 125 -5.16 -56.82 4.37
CA SER A 125 -5.23 -55.60 5.16
C SER A 125 -3.94 -55.42 5.95
N ILE A 126 -2.99 -54.73 5.35
CA ILE A 126 -1.87 -54.10 6.05
C ILE A 126 -2.42 -52.81 6.67
N THR A 127 -2.62 -52.79 7.98
CA THR A 127 -2.87 -51.56 8.73
C THR A 127 -1.62 -50.71 8.71
N HIS A 128 -1.43 -49.94 7.64
CA HIS A 128 -0.46 -48.85 7.64
C HIS A 128 -0.88 -47.86 8.72
N VAL A 129 -0.03 -47.69 9.73
CA VAL A 129 -0.14 -46.62 10.73
C VAL A 129 -0.05 -45.30 9.96
N VAL A 130 -1.21 -44.65 9.77
CA VAL A 130 -1.29 -43.38 9.07
C VAL A 130 -0.76 -42.31 10.03
N ASP A 131 0.29 -41.58 9.65
CA ASP A 131 0.85 -40.54 10.50
C ASP A 131 -0.08 -39.33 10.57
N ASP A 132 -1.03 -39.41 11.52
CA ASP A 132 -2.05 -38.46 12.02
C ASP A 132 -1.85 -36.94 11.81
N SER A 133 -0.57 -36.60 11.78
CA SER A 133 0.00 -35.38 12.34
C SER A 133 0.50 -34.39 11.29
N LEU A 134 0.73 -34.85 10.06
CA LEU A 134 1.23 -34.06 8.93
C LEU A 134 0.19 -33.94 7.82
N VAL A 135 0.12 -32.79 7.16
CA VAL A 135 -0.79 -32.52 6.05
C VAL A 135 -0.03 -31.91 4.88
N LYS A 136 -0.45 -32.20 3.66
CA LYS A 136 0.08 -31.62 2.44
C LYS A 136 -0.97 -30.71 1.82
N LEU A 137 -0.63 -29.48 1.48
CA LEU A 137 -1.59 -28.54 0.88
C LEU A 137 -1.40 -28.52 -0.64
N VAL A 138 -2.47 -28.78 -1.38
CA VAL A 138 -2.54 -28.59 -2.83
C VAL A 138 -3.27 -27.29 -3.15
N LEU A 139 -2.60 -26.39 -3.83
CA LEU A 139 -3.09 -25.06 -4.18
C LEU A 139 -3.18 -24.97 -5.70
N LYS A 140 -4.39 -24.85 -6.25
CA LYS A 140 -4.62 -24.64 -7.68
C LYS A 140 -5.03 -23.20 -7.97
N VAL A 141 -4.24 -22.52 -8.79
CA VAL A 141 -4.57 -21.20 -9.34
C VAL A 141 -5.21 -21.39 -10.69
N ASP A 142 -6.48 -20.99 -10.82
CA ASP A 142 -7.23 -21.20 -12.05
C ASP A 142 -7.09 -20.00 -12.98
N SER A 143 -7.64 -18.84 -12.58
CA SER A 143 -7.60 -17.60 -13.36
C SER A 143 -7.75 -16.35 -12.48
N VAL A 144 -7.31 -15.22 -13.01
CA VAL A 144 -7.65 -13.88 -12.48
C VAL A 144 -8.45 -13.17 -13.55
N ILE A 145 -9.45 -12.39 -13.16
CA ILE A 145 -10.28 -11.63 -14.11
C ILE A 145 -10.30 -10.15 -13.72
N ASN A 146 -10.62 -9.28 -14.68
CA ASN A 146 -10.74 -7.84 -14.45
C ASN A 146 -9.47 -7.18 -13.86
N CYS A 147 -8.27 -7.58 -14.29
CA CYS A 147 -7.06 -6.84 -13.95
C CYS A 147 -7.08 -5.45 -14.58
N LYS A 148 -6.64 -4.44 -13.82
CA LYS A 148 -6.59 -3.06 -14.31
C LYS A 148 -5.44 -2.91 -15.33
N PRO A 149 -5.69 -2.33 -16.53
CA PRO A 149 -4.62 -1.91 -17.43
C PRO A 149 -3.67 -0.90 -16.77
N ARG A 150 -2.42 -0.89 -17.19
CA ARG A 150 -1.44 0.11 -16.74
C ARG A 150 -1.86 1.50 -17.19
N GLU A 151 -1.65 2.50 -16.36
CA GLU A 151 -2.10 3.87 -16.65
C GLU A 151 -1.42 4.51 -17.86
N TYR A 152 -0.30 3.95 -18.31
CA TYR A 152 0.40 4.36 -19.51
C TYR A 152 0.03 3.52 -20.75
N GLY A 153 -1.05 2.74 -20.69
CA GLY A 153 -1.73 2.15 -21.86
C GLY A 153 -1.32 0.72 -22.22
N LEU A 154 -0.56 0.03 -21.38
CA LEU A 154 -0.22 -1.39 -21.59
C LEU A 154 -1.07 -2.30 -20.71
N GLU A 155 -1.39 -3.48 -21.21
CA GLU A 155 -1.93 -4.56 -20.38
C GLU A 155 -0.87 -5.07 -19.39
N PRO A 156 -1.27 -5.45 -18.17
CA PRO A 156 -0.34 -5.95 -17.17
C PRO A 156 0.20 -7.33 -17.57
N SER A 157 1.36 -7.69 -17.05
CA SER A 157 1.90 -9.04 -17.13
C SER A 157 1.74 -9.69 -15.77
N VAL A 158 0.77 -10.57 -15.62
CA VAL A 158 0.25 -10.94 -14.30
C VAL A 158 0.85 -12.26 -13.84
N TYR A 159 1.21 -12.34 -12.56
CA TYR A 159 1.46 -13.61 -11.87
C TYR A 159 0.83 -13.60 -10.49
N VAL A 160 0.60 -14.79 -9.93
CA VAL A 160 0.07 -14.97 -8.59
C VAL A 160 1.16 -15.51 -7.69
N SER A 161 1.33 -14.88 -6.54
CA SER A 161 2.17 -15.38 -5.45
C SER A 161 1.30 -15.83 -4.29
N ILE A 162 1.65 -16.97 -3.72
CA ILE A 162 0.92 -17.59 -2.61
C ILE A 162 1.90 -17.91 -1.49
N ASP A 163 1.68 -17.33 -0.33
CA ASP A 163 2.43 -17.60 0.89
C ASP A 163 1.56 -18.34 1.90
N ILE A 164 2.07 -19.46 2.42
CA ILE A 164 1.54 -20.10 3.62
C ILE A 164 2.23 -19.45 4.82
N ILE A 165 1.45 -18.77 5.65
CA ILE A 165 1.92 -18.04 6.83
C ILE A 165 1.46 -18.79 8.07
N ILE A 166 2.40 -19.14 8.95
CA ILE A 166 2.09 -19.71 10.26
C ILE A 166 2.12 -18.59 11.29
N VAL A 167 1.02 -18.42 12.01
CA VAL A 167 0.94 -17.54 13.17
C VAL A 167 1.14 -18.43 14.38
N ASN A 168 2.27 -18.30 15.08
CA ASN A 168 2.54 -19.14 16.25
C ASN A 168 1.49 -18.84 17.34
N GLY A 169 0.52 -19.74 17.49
CA GLY A 169 -0.43 -19.75 18.58
C GLY A 169 0.27 -20.24 19.84
N LEU A 170 0.72 -19.31 20.69
CA LEU A 170 0.84 -19.38 22.16
C LEU A 170 1.85 -18.33 22.66
N ARG A 171 1.34 -17.26 23.29
CA ARG A 171 1.83 -16.68 24.55
C ARG A 171 3.36 -16.52 24.76
N VAL A 172 4.16 -16.18 23.75
CA VAL A 172 5.54 -15.71 24.01
C VAL A 172 5.49 -14.23 24.40
N LYS A 173 5.38 -14.02 25.70
CA LYS A 173 5.54 -12.73 26.37
C LYS A 173 7.02 -12.31 26.27
N ARG A 174 7.45 -11.80 25.10
CA ARG A 174 8.57 -10.86 24.86
C ARG A 174 9.01 -10.91 23.39
N ARG A 175 8.90 -9.73 22.74
CA ARG A 175 9.51 -9.33 21.46
C ARG A 175 9.11 -10.12 20.19
N SER A 176 8.22 -9.49 19.42
CA SER A 176 7.78 -9.77 18.04
C SER A 176 6.80 -10.94 17.84
N ASN A 177 5.54 -10.61 17.58
CA ASN A 177 4.55 -11.50 16.95
C ASN A 177 4.94 -11.73 15.47
N LEU A 178 6.06 -12.40 15.21
CA LEU A 178 6.59 -12.55 13.86
C LEU A 178 5.91 -13.75 13.18
N ALA A 179 4.90 -13.47 12.37
CA ALA A 179 4.31 -14.46 11.48
C ALA A 179 5.42 -15.00 10.54
N LYS A 180 5.63 -16.32 10.52
CA LYS A 180 6.67 -16.97 9.71
C LYS A 180 6.07 -17.47 8.41
N VAL A 181 6.68 -17.14 7.27
CA VAL A 181 6.33 -17.74 5.98
C VAL A 181 6.90 -19.15 5.95
N SER A 182 6.03 -20.15 5.81
CA SER A 182 6.38 -21.56 5.80
C SER A 182 6.71 -22.07 4.39
N ALA A 183 5.98 -21.58 3.38
CA ALA A 183 6.19 -21.91 1.98
C ALA A 183 5.67 -20.77 1.12
N SER A 184 6.32 -20.54 -0.02
CA SER A 184 5.92 -19.55 -1.03
C SER A 184 5.89 -20.21 -2.39
N PHE A 185 4.84 -19.95 -3.15
CA PHE A 185 4.64 -20.42 -4.51
C PHE A 185 4.41 -19.22 -5.43
N ARG A 186 4.81 -19.36 -6.69
CA ARG A 186 4.63 -18.35 -7.73
C ARG A 186 4.23 -19.05 -9.03
N THR A 187 3.20 -18.54 -9.68
CA THR A 187 2.82 -18.98 -11.03
C THR A 187 3.78 -18.44 -12.08
N ASN A 188 3.73 -19.01 -13.28
CA ASN A 188 4.33 -18.37 -14.45
C ASN A 188 3.65 -17.01 -14.69
N THR A 189 4.39 -16.10 -15.34
CA THR A 189 3.86 -14.78 -15.72
C THR A 189 3.04 -14.91 -17.00
N ALA A 190 1.75 -14.63 -16.91
CA ALA A 190 0.87 -14.43 -18.07
C ALA A 190 1.10 -13.01 -18.63
N LYS A 191 1.77 -12.91 -19.79
CA LYS A 191 2.15 -11.62 -20.37
C LYS A 191 0.97 -10.94 -21.05
N ARG A 192 0.81 -9.63 -20.81
CA ARG A 192 -0.18 -8.75 -21.47
C ARG A 192 -1.58 -9.37 -21.46
N SER A 193 -2.14 -9.51 -20.26
CA SER A 193 -3.50 -10.03 -20.11
C SER A 193 -4.20 -9.38 -18.94
N VAL A 194 -5.43 -8.95 -19.19
CA VAL A 194 -6.36 -8.46 -18.15
C VAL A 194 -7.16 -9.60 -17.50
N GLU A 195 -7.16 -10.78 -18.11
CA GLU A 195 -7.87 -11.98 -17.67
C GLU A 195 -6.96 -13.21 -17.82
N PRO A 196 -5.87 -13.33 -17.05
CA PRO A 196 -4.94 -14.43 -17.19
C PRO A 196 -5.52 -15.76 -16.68
N GLU A 197 -5.35 -16.80 -17.49
CA GLU A 197 -5.59 -18.19 -17.10
C GLU A 197 -4.25 -18.85 -16.78
N PHE A 198 -4.16 -19.50 -15.62
CA PHE A 198 -2.96 -20.17 -15.15
C PHE A 198 -3.12 -21.70 -15.21
N GLY A 199 -4.21 -22.22 -14.62
CA GLY A 199 -4.40 -23.67 -14.48
C GLY A 199 -3.31 -24.39 -13.67
N GLU A 200 -2.46 -23.66 -12.95
CA GLU A 200 -1.28 -24.19 -12.26
C GLU A 200 -1.63 -24.78 -10.89
N SER A 201 -0.96 -25.86 -10.52
CA SER A 201 -1.14 -26.52 -9.21
C SER A 201 0.18 -26.63 -8.47
N PHE A 202 0.18 -26.21 -7.22
CA PHE A 202 1.30 -26.29 -6.30
C PHE A 202 0.99 -27.25 -5.19
N THR A 203 1.99 -28.00 -4.76
CA THR A 203 1.86 -28.89 -3.63
C THR A 203 2.91 -28.53 -2.59
N SER A 204 2.50 -28.29 -1.35
CA SER A 204 3.44 -28.00 -0.27
C SER A 204 4.26 -29.21 0.13
N GLN A 205 5.37 -28.95 0.81
CA GLN A 205 5.97 -29.95 1.68
C GLN A 205 4.99 -30.29 2.81
N GLU A 206 5.21 -31.44 3.45
CA GLU A 206 4.41 -31.86 4.60
C GLU A 206 4.56 -30.84 5.73
N VAL A 207 3.44 -30.35 6.24
CA VAL A 207 3.38 -29.39 7.34
C VAL A 207 2.56 -29.98 8.49
N PRO A 208 2.83 -29.62 9.75
CA PRO A 208 2.03 -30.07 10.88
C PRO A 208 0.55 -29.71 10.69
N LYS A 209 -0.35 -30.63 11.03
CA LYS A 209 -1.81 -30.44 10.97
C LYS A 209 -2.28 -29.25 11.83
N SER A 210 -1.51 -28.84 12.84
CA SER A 210 -1.74 -27.61 13.61
C SER A 210 -1.75 -26.34 12.76
N VAL A 211 -1.05 -26.33 11.62
CA VAL A 211 -1.06 -25.22 10.64
C VAL A 211 -2.46 -24.98 10.08
N MET A 212 -3.31 -25.99 10.01
CA MET A 212 -4.71 -25.82 9.60
C MET A 212 -5.50 -24.94 10.57
N LYS A 213 -5.16 -24.93 11.86
CA LYS A 213 -5.87 -24.13 12.87
C LYS A 213 -5.44 -22.67 12.88
N ASP A 214 -4.12 -22.43 12.87
CA ASP A 214 -3.55 -21.10 13.11
C ASP A 214 -2.89 -20.47 11.87
N GLY A 215 -2.74 -21.22 10.78
CA GLY A 215 -2.14 -20.75 9.55
C GLY A 215 -3.07 -19.87 8.71
N ARG A 216 -2.46 -19.12 7.80
CA ARG A 216 -3.13 -18.23 6.85
C ARG A 216 -2.51 -18.41 5.47
N LEU A 217 -3.35 -18.42 4.46
CA LEU A 217 -2.96 -18.35 3.06
C LEU A 217 -3.00 -16.90 2.62
N ARG A 218 -1.84 -16.31 2.29
CA ARG A 218 -1.77 -14.97 1.69
C ARG A 218 -1.57 -15.13 0.19
N ILE A 219 -2.48 -14.55 -0.58
CA ILE A 219 -2.42 -14.52 -2.04
C ILE A 219 -2.21 -13.08 -2.47
N LYS A 220 -1.23 -12.84 -3.34
CA LYS A 220 -1.06 -11.55 -4.00
C LYS A 220 -1.05 -11.75 -5.51
N VAL A 221 -1.86 -10.97 -6.21
CA VAL A 221 -1.80 -10.82 -7.66
C VAL A 221 -0.83 -9.68 -7.96
N MET A 222 0.17 -9.97 -8.77
CA MET A 222 1.30 -9.09 -9.04
C MET A 222 1.35 -8.77 -10.55
N ASP A 223 1.76 -7.55 -10.88
CA ASP A 223 2.14 -7.13 -12.23
C ASP A 223 3.68 -7.14 -12.34
N ASP A 224 4.19 -8.03 -13.18
CA ASP A 224 5.58 -8.19 -13.58
C ASP A 224 5.98 -7.03 -14.49
N GLU A 225 6.74 -6.10 -13.93
CA GLU A 225 7.01 -4.81 -14.56
C GLU A 225 8.41 -4.77 -15.15
N ARG A 226 8.48 -4.79 -16.49
CA ARG A 226 9.75 -4.71 -17.24
C ARG A 226 10.54 -3.43 -16.94
N TYR A 227 9.85 -2.31 -16.70
CA TYR A 227 10.50 -0.98 -16.63
C TYR A 227 10.69 -0.45 -15.20
N ALA A 228 10.23 -1.18 -14.19
CA ALA A 228 10.27 -0.78 -12.79
C ALA A 228 10.31 -2.04 -11.91
N ASN A 229 9.93 -1.91 -10.65
CA ASN A 229 9.67 -3.04 -9.78
C ASN A 229 8.26 -3.58 -10.00
N ASP A 230 8.07 -4.87 -9.74
CA ASP A 230 6.74 -5.48 -9.71
C ASP A 230 5.79 -4.71 -8.77
N CYS A 231 4.53 -4.64 -9.18
CA CYS A 231 3.47 -3.97 -8.45
C CYS A 231 2.44 -4.99 -7.96
N CYS A 232 2.04 -4.91 -6.69
CA CYS A 232 0.87 -5.67 -6.25
C CYS A 232 -0.41 -5.04 -6.84
N LEU A 233 -1.22 -5.82 -7.53
CA LEU A 233 -2.52 -5.40 -8.07
C LEU A 233 -3.66 -5.66 -7.07
N GLY A 234 -3.47 -6.60 -6.15
CA GLY A 234 -4.44 -6.93 -5.12
C GLY A 234 -3.95 -8.06 -4.23
N GLU A 235 -4.42 -8.07 -2.99
CA GLU A 235 -4.06 -9.08 -2.00
C GLU A 235 -5.27 -9.63 -1.25
N LEU A 236 -5.16 -10.90 -0.85
CA LEU A 236 -6.12 -11.57 0.02
C LEU A 236 -5.36 -12.37 1.07
N THR A 237 -5.94 -12.48 2.27
CA THR A 237 -5.44 -13.39 3.30
C THR A 237 -6.60 -14.20 3.87
N ILE A 238 -6.55 -15.50 3.68
CA ILE A 238 -7.58 -16.46 4.07
C ILE A 238 -7.06 -17.30 5.24
N PRO A 239 -7.75 -17.40 6.38
CA PRO A 239 -7.42 -18.36 7.43
C PRO A 239 -7.51 -19.81 6.91
N LEU A 240 -6.49 -20.64 7.16
CA LEU A 240 -6.51 -22.03 6.69
C LEU A 240 -7.63 -22.86 7.31
N LYS A 241 -8.09 -22.50 8.52
CA LYS A 241 -9.21 -23.14 9.21
C LYS A 241 -10.55 -23.09 8.47
N GLN A 242 -10.66 -22.25 7.43
CA GLN A 242 -11.87 -22.16 6.59
C GLN A 242 -11.93 -23.28 5.55
N PHE A 243 -10.80 -23.92 5.25
CA PHE A 243 -10.75 -25.04 4.32
C PHE A 243 -10.99 -26.33 5.10
N ASP A 244 -12.16 -26.93 4.85
CA ASP A 244 -12.49 -28.22 5.43
C ASP A 244 -11.70 -29.33 4.72
N LEU A 245 -11.15 -30.27 5.49
CA LEU A 245 -10.27 -31.33 5.00
C LEU A 245 -11.01 -32.38 4.16
N ASN A 246 -12.33 -32.46 4.33
CA ASN A 246 -13.18 -33.50 3.75
C ASN A 246 -14.11 -32.98 2.64
N SER A 247 -14.04 -31.69 2.30
CA SER A 247 -14.93 -31.08 1.31
C SER A 247 -14.43 -31.34 -0.11
N PRO A 248 -15.32 -31.64 -1.08
CA PRO A 248 -14.93 -31.79 -2.48
C PRO A 248 -14.32 -30.50 -3.04
N MET A 249 -13.49 -30.69 -4.07
CA MET A 249 -12.70 -29.66 -4.75
C MET A 249 -13.59 -28.62 -5.46
N ALA A 250 -14.21 -27.69 -4.73
CA ALA A 250 -15.03 -26.61 -5.30
C ALA A 250 -14.16 -25.42 -5.72
N ILE A 251 -14.38 -24.90 -6.93
CA ILE A 251 -13.77 -23.64 -7.38
C ILE A 251 -14.46 -22.52 -6.61
N THR A 252 -13.70 -21.75 -5.84
CA THR A 252 -14.23 -20.61 -5.09
C THR A 252 -13.70 -19.32 -5.68
N SER A 253 -14.62 -18.40 -5.98
CA SER A 253 -14.26 -17.04 -6.40
C SER A 253 -14.02 -16.18 -5.16
N TYR A 254 -12.93 -15.42 -5.18
CA TYR A 254 -12.57 -14.50 -4.12
C TYR A 254 -12.42 -13.08 -4.67
N GLN A 255 -12.63 -12.10 -3.79
CA GLN A 255 -12.42 -10.69 -4.10
C GLN A 255 -11.12 -10.21 -3.43
N LEU A 256 -10.22 -9.63 -4.23
CA LEU A 256 -8.97 -9.06 -3.70
C LEU A 256 -9.27 -7.72 -3.03
N LYS A 257 -8.48 -7.44 -2.00
CA LYS A 257 -8.42 -6.11 -1.41
C LYS A 257 -7.32 -5.32 -2.12
N PRO A 258 -7.44 -3.99 -2.21
CA PRO A 258 -6.37 -3.16 -2.73
C PRO A 258 -5.10 -3.36 -1.88
N PRO A 259 -3.92 -3.37 -2.50
CA PRO A 259 -2.65 -3.53 -1.78
C PRO A 259 -2.49 -2.40 -0.75
N LYS A 260 -2.02 -2.76 0.44
CA LYS A 260 -1.67 -1.79 1.50
C LYS A 260 -0.22 -1.33 1.45
N GLU A 261 0.60 -2.01 0.64
CA GLU A 261 2.04 -1.81 0.59
C GLU A 261 2.37 -0.51 -0.14
N THR A 262 3.20 0.32 0.49
CA THR A 262 3.82 1.50 -0.12
C THR A 262 5.29 1.44 0.23
N LYS A 263 6.16 1.82 -0.70
CA LYS A 263 7.61 1.83 -0.49
C LYS A 263 8.13 3.17 0.00
N GLY A 264 7.28 4.19 -0.08
CA GLY A 264 7.63 5.55 0.25
C GLY A 264 6.81 6.57 -0.54
N ASP A 265 7.30 7.80 -0.57
CA ASP A 265 6.70 8.91 -1.29
C ASP A 265 7.75 9.61 -2.17
N LEU A 266 7.32 10.13 -3.32
CA LEU A 266 8.11 10.92 -4.24
C LEU A 266 7.45 12.28 -4.44
N THR A 267 8.19 13.34 -4.14
CA THR A 267 7.76 14.73 -4.33
C THR A 267 8.28 15.26 -5.66
N LEU A 268 7.36 15.63 -6.55
CA LEU A 268 7.65 16.14 -7.89
C LEU A 268 7.06 17.53 -8.09
N GLY A 269 7.79 18.39 -8.78
CA GLY A 269 7.26 19.58 -9.45
C GLY A 269 7.01 19.26 -10.92
N LEU A 270 5.82 19.55 -11.44
CA LEU A 270 5.43 19.24 -12.80
C LEU A 270 4.98 20.51 -13.51
N CYS A 271 5.54 20.81 -14.67
CA CYS A 271 5.18 21.98 -15.46
C CYS A 271 4.95 21.57 -16.92
N TYR A 272 3.82 21.99 -17.48
CA TYR A 272 3.50 21.79 -18.89
C TYR A 272 3.48 23.13 -19.63
N LEU A 273 4.21 23.19 -20.74
CA LEU A 273 4.25 24.31 -21.68
C LEU A 273 3.52 23.91 -22.97
N PRO A 274 2.27 24.35 -23.18
CA PRO A 274 1.48 23.94 -24.35
C PRO A 274 2.10 24.36 -25.69
N THR A 275 2.52 25.63 -25.80
CA THR A 275 3.07 26.19 -27.04
C THR A 275 4.35 25.47 -27.48
N ALA A 276 5.26 25.21 -26.53
CA ALA A 276 6.50 24.48 -26.79
C ALA A 276 6.31 22.96 -26.75
N ARG A 277 5.08 22.46 -26.53
CA ARG A 277 4.75 21.04 -26.34
C ARG A 277 5.73 20.32 -25.42
N ARG A 278 6.02 20.92 -24.26
CA ARG A 278 7.11 20.48 -23.38
C ARG A 278 6.63 20.23 -21.97
N VAL A 279 7.12 19.16 -21.36
CA VAL A 279 6.88 18.83 -19.94
C VAL A 279 8.19 18.83 -19.21
N THR A 280 8.24 19.50 -18.06
CA THR A 280 9.38 19.44 -17.15
C THR A 280 8.95 18.72 -15.89
N ILE A 281 9.67 17.64 -15.55
CA ILE A 281 9.53 16.93 -14.29
C ILE A 281 10.71 17.32 -13.40
N LEU A 282 10.45 18.15 -12.41
CA LEU A 282 11.39 18.50 -11.35
C LEU A 282 11.28 17.46 -10.24
N VAL A 283 12.36 16.74 -9.98
CA VAL A 283 12.43 15.79 -8.87
C VAL A 283 12.92 16.56 -7.64
N ASN A 284 12.10 16.65 -6.57
CA ASN A 284 12.48 17.38 -5.37
C ASN A 284 13.14 16.46 -4.34
N LYS A 285 12.35 15.48 -3.86
CA LYS A 285 12.80 14.54 -2.83
C LYS A 285 12.01 13.24 -2.86
N ALA A 286 12.62 12.17 -2.38
CA ALA A 286 11.95 10.92 -2.07
C ALA A 286 12.09 10.58 -0.58
N SER A 287 11.11 9.89 -0.03
CA SER A 287 11.13 9.31 1.31
C SER A 287 10.88 7.82 1.16
N LEU A 288 11.70 6.97 1.79
CA LEU A 288 11.56 5.52 1.77
C LEU A 288 11.22 5.00 3.15
N LEU A 289 10.37 3.97 3.24
CA LEU A 289 10.09 3.30 4.52
C LEU A 289 11.31 2.56 5.08
N SER A 290 12.17 2.07 4.20
CA SER A 290 13.43 1.44 4.55
C SER A 290 14.51 1.96 3.60
N GLN A 291 15.48 2.67 4.17
CA GLN A 291 16.62 3.20 3.44
C GLN A 291 17.86 2.39 3.82
N SER A 292 18.61 1.96 2.81
CA SER A 292 19.94 1.39 3.03
C SER A 292 20.98 2.51 3.07
N HIS A 293 21.90 2.41 4.04
CA HIS A 293 23.05 3.30 4.13
C HIS A 293 24.04 3.03 2.98
N ASN A 294 24.76 4.07 2.54
CA ASN A 294 25.81 3.98 1.52
C ASN A 294 25.35 3.51 0.13
N ILE A 295 24.08 3.75 -0.23
CA ILE A 295 23.55 3.48 -1.56
C ILE A 295 23.25 4.79 -2.27
N ASN A 296 23.60 4.87 -3.55
CA ASN A 296 23.26 5.98 -4.42
C ASN A 296 21.88 5.74 -5.03
N TYR A 297 21.00 6.74 -5.03
CA TYR A 297 19.67 6.65 -5.62
C TYR A 297 19.54 7.59 -6.80
N TYR A 298 18.79 7.21 -7.82
CA TYR A 298 18.46 8.09 -8.94
C TYR A 298 17.01 7.87 -9.39
N ILE A 299 16.42 8.89 -10.02
CA ILE A 299 15.11 8.79 -10.65
C ILE A 299 15.28 8.58 -12.15
N ARG A 300 14.51 7.64 -12.69
CA ARG A 300 14.32 7.44 -14.13
C ARG A 300 12.88 7.77 -14.50
N ALA A 301 12.69 8.72 -15.41
CA ALA A 301 11.38 9.00 -16.00
C ALA A 301 11.32 8.44 -17.43
N LEU A 302 10.27 7.69 -17.72
CA LEU A 302 10.00 7.08 -19.02
C LEU A 302 8.71 7.67 -19.57
N MET A 303 8.77 8.24 -20.76
CA MET A 303 7.62 8.81 -21.47
C MET A 303 7.03 7.75 -22.41
N PHE A 304 5.76 7.45 -22.21
CA PHE A 304 4.96 6.59 -23.06
C PHE A 304 3.94 7.43 -23.84
N VAL A 305 3.71 7.07 -25.10
CA VAL A 305 2.65 7.62 -25.95
C VAL A 305 1.92 6.45 -26.57
N ASN A 306 0.60 6.32 -26.33
CA ASN A 306 -0.20 5.18 -26.79
C ASN A 306 0.40 3.82 -26.42
N GLY A 307 0.86 3.65 -25.17
CA GLY A 307 1.51 2.41 -24.72
C GLY A 307 2.93 2.20 -25.25
N LYS A 308 3.38 2.97 -26.25
CA LYS A 308 4.73 2.88 -26.80
C LYS A 308 5.70 3.75 -26.02
N LEU A 309 6.80 3.14 -25.60
CA LEU A 309 7.90 3.85 -24.95
C LEU A 309 8.64 4.75 -25.95
N MET A 310 8.63 6.06 -25.71
CA MET A 310 9.21 7.04 -26.62
C MET A 310 10.54 7.59 -26.14
N LYS A 311 10.69 7.88 -24.85
CA LYS A 311 11.90 8.52 -24.31
C LYS A 311 12.16 8.14 -22.87
N LYS A 312 13.43 8.05 -22.49
CA LYS A 312 13.88 7.81 -21.10
C LYS A 312 14.84 8.93 -20.70
N LYS A 313 14.71 9.43 -19.47
CA LYS A 313 15.69 10.36 -18.87
C LYS A 313 15.96 9.97 -17.42
N LYS A 314 17.15 10.25 -16.94
CA LYS A 314 17.59 9.97 -15.56
C LYS A 314 18.16 11.22 -14.90
N THR A 315 17.99 11.35 -13.60
CA THR A 315 18.66 12.35 -12.76
C THR A 315 20.11 11.94 -12.49
N SER A 316 20.90 12.83 -11.88
CA SER A 316 22.10 12.40 -11.17
C SER A 316 21.77 11.49 -9.98
N THR A 317 22.78 10.80 -9.47
CA THR A 317 22.65 10.04 -8.22
C THR A 317 22.68 10.93 -6.98
N SER A 318 21.88 10.57 -5.96
CA SER A 318 21.81 11.22 -4.66
C SER A 318 21.73 10.18 -3.56
N GLN A 319 22.60 10.27 -2.55
CA GLN A 319 22.51 9.45 -1.33
C GLN A 319 21.45 9.98 -0.36
N LYS A 320 21.16 11.28 -0.43
CA LYS A 320 20.23 11.99 0.46
C LYS A 320 18.77 11.89 0.00
N LEU A 321 18.50 11.25 -1.14
CA LEU A 321 17.17 11.19 -1.77
C LEU A 321 16.58 12.58 -2.07
N THR A 322 17.45 13.56 -2.34
CA THR A 322 17.09 14.94 -2.70
C THR A 322 17.79 15.31 -3.99
N TRP A 323 17.08 15.98 -4.88
CA TRP A 323 17.57 16.46 -6.18
C TRP A 323 17.25 17.95 -6.33
N THR A 324 17.95 18.62 -7.24
CA THR A 324 17.83 20.06 -7.46
C THR A 324 17.30 20.36 -8.86
N GLU A 325 17.05 21.64 -9.16
CA GLU A 325 16.61 22.06 -10.50
C GLU A 325 17.55 21.65 -11.64
N LYS A 326 18.83 21.43 -11.34
CA LYS A 326 19.82 20.91 -12.30
C LYS A 326 19.49 19.50 -12.79
N ASP A 327 18.72 18.74 -12.01
CA ASP A 327 18.29 17.38 -12.32
C ASP A 327 16.91 17.33 -13.00
N ALA A 328 16.35 18.48 -13.39
CA ALA A 328 15.04 18.53 -14.05
C ALA A 328 15.02 17.70 -15.34
N LEU A 329 14.00 16.85 -15.48
CA LEU A 329 13.83 15.96 -16.62
C LEU A 329 12.82 16.57 -17.60
N THR A 330 13.33 17.16 -18.67
CA THR A 330 12.51 17.84 -19.69
C THR A 330 12.18 16.94 -20.87
N PHE A 331 10.91 16.78 -21.22
CA PHE A 331 10.43 15.97 -22.33
C PHE A 331 9.74 16.82 -23.38
N ASP A 332 9.98 16.47 -24.64
CA ASP A 332 9.32 17.07 -25.80
C ASP A 332 8.21 16.12 -26.27
N LEU A 333 7.01 16.67 -26.47
CA LEU A 333 5.79 15.96 -26.88
C LEU A 333 5.49 16.12 -28.39
N ALA A 334 6.49 16.50 -29.21
CA ALA A 334 6.31 16.72 -30.64
C ALA A 334 5.64 15.56 -31.39
N GLN A 335 5.82 14.31 -30.93
CA GLN A 335 5.32 13.10 -31.60
C GLN A 335 4.05 12.48 -31.00
N GLY A 336 3.47 13.03 -29.93
CA GLY A 336 2.34 12.40 -29.24
C GLY A 336 1.27 13.38 -28.77
N ASN A 337 -0.01 13.00 -28.85
CA ASN A 337 -1.06 13.78 -28.21
C ASN A 337 -0.78 13.81 -26.70
N PRO A 338 -0.76 14.98 -26.05
CA PRO A 338 -0.67 15.05 -24.61
C PRO A 338 -1.70 14.17 -23.88
N GLU A 339 -2.89 13.93 -24.46
CA GLU A 339 -3.91 13.03 -23.88
C GLU A 339 -3.58 11.55 -23.97
N GLU A 340 -2.59 11.18 -24.76
CA GLU A 340 -2.13 9.80 -24.93
C GLU A 340 -0.78 9.58 -24.25
N THR A 341 -0.27 10.63 -23.59
CA THR A 341 1.04 10.65 -22.96
C THR A 341 0.91 10.33 -21.48
N ALA A 342 1.76 9.42 -21.01
CA ALA A 342 1.93 9.12 -19.60
C ALA A 342 3.41 8.99 -19.27
N PHE A 343 3.77 9.24 -18.00
CA PHE A 343 5.14 9.07 -17.53
C PHE A 343 5.21 8.03 -16.42
N LEU A 344 6.06 7.02 -16.60
CA LEU A 344 6.46 6.12 -15.53
C LEU A 344 7.71 6.69 -14.87
N VAL A 345 7.63 6.99 -13.57
CA VAL A 345 8.73 7.57 -12.79
C VAL A 345 9.20 6.54 -11.78
N VAL A 346 10.46 6.12 -11.88
CA VAL A 346 11.03 4.98 -11.16
C VAL A 346 12.20 5.43 -10.30
N LEU A 347 12.14 5.13 -9.01
CA LEU A 347 13.26 5.28 -8.10
C LEU A 347 14.11 4.02 -8.12
N SER A 348 15.40 4.17 -8.39
CA SER A 348 16.35 3.05 -8.48
C SER A 348 17.56 3.31 -7.60
N SER A 349 18.11 2.23 -7.04
CA SER A 349 19.45 2.25 -6.44
C SER A 349 20.50 1.86 -7.47
N SER A 350 21.64 2.56 -7.44
CA SER A 350 22.86 2.27 -8.18
C SER A 350 24.01 2.08 -7.20
N THR A 351 24.94 1.18 -7.51
CA THR A 351 26.22 1.12 -6.80
C THR A 351 27.18 2.21 -7.30
N ASP A 352 27.00 2.65 -8.54
CA ASP A 352 27.91 3.58 -9.21
C ASP A 352 27.32 4.99 -9.25
N PRO A 353 28.14 6.05 -9.06
CA PRO A 353 27.68 7.42 -9.20
C PRO A 353 27.34 7.72 -10.67
N ILE A 354 26.13 8.21 -10.93
CA ILE A 354 25.70 8.64 -12.26
C ILE A 354 25.76 10.16 -12.31
N THR A 355 26.59 10.71 -13.19
CA THR A 355 26.57 12.12 -13.58
C THR A 355 25.37 12.38 -14.50
N ALA A 356 24.58 13.42 -14.23
CA ALA A 356 23.41 13.76 -15.03
C ALA A 356 23.79 13.95 -16.52
N SER A 357 22.84 13.69 -17.41
CA SER A 357 22.87 13.96 -18.87
C SER A 357 23.43 12.90 -19.84
N LEU A 358 22.97 11.65 -19.76
CA LEU A 358 22.98 10.78 -20.94
C LEU A 358 21.57 10.24 -21.20
N SER A 359 20.94 10.74 -22.27
CA SER A 359 19.84 10.05 -22.93
C SER A 359 20.37 8.71 -23.42
N SER A 360 20.08 7.61 -22.72
CA SER A 360 20.45 6.28 -23.21
C SER A 360 19.57 5.93 -24.43
N PRO A 361 20.15 5.65 -25.61
CA PRO A 361 19.43 4.94 -26.65
C PRO A 361 19.46 3.45 -26.28
N SER A 362 18.30 2.88 -25.95
CA SER A 362 18.14 1.44 -26.10
C SER A 362 16.70 1.12 -26.52
N SER A 363 16.64 0.67 -27.77
CA SER A 363 15.51 0.09 -28.50
C SER A 363 14.83 -1.04 -27.70
N PRO A 364 13.62 -1.47 -28.10
CA PRO A 364 12.82 -2.44 -27.34
C PRO A 364 13.42 -3.84 -27.29
N ASP A 365 14.37 -4.15 -28.17
CA ASP A 365 15.16 -5.38 -28.21
C ASP A 365 16.60 -5.08 -27.81
N SER A 366 17.01 -5.58 -26.65
CA SER A 366 18.43 -5.76 -26.30
C SER A 366 18.54 -6.99 -25.42
N PRO A 367 19.62 -7.79 -25.60
CA PRO A 367 19.67 -9.20 -25.22
C PRO A 367 19.81 -9.38 -23.71
N GLU A 368 19.53 -10.58 -23.21
CA GLU A 368 19.83 -10.97 -21.83
C GLU A 368 21.35 -10.81 -21.55
N ILE A 369 21.71 -9.84 -20.71
CA ILE A 369 23.11 -9.58 -20.31
C ILE A 369 23.49 -10.44 -19.07
N PRO A 370 24.71 -11.03 -19.02
CA PRO A 370 25.09 -12.09 -18.08
C PRO A 370 25.08 -11.67 -16.60
N SER A 371 25.00 -12.68 -15.74
CA SER A 371 24.73 -12.66 -14.30
C SER A 371 25.88 -12.21 -13.38
N GLY A 372 26.65 -11.18 -13.74
CA GLY A 372 27.88 -10.81 -13.00
C GLY A 372 28.01 -9.37 -12.49
N SER A 373 27.36 -8.38 -13.10
CA SER A 373 27.39 -7.00 -12.59
C SER A 373 26.27 -6.80 -11.57
N ARG A 374 26.53 -6.07 -10.48
CA ARG A 374 25.46 -5.65 -9.55
C ARG A 374 24.53 -4.70 -10.30
N LYS A 375 23.48 -5.25 -10.92
CA LYS A 375 22.49 -4.51 -11.72
C LYS A 375 21.78 -3.49 -10.82
N ASP A 376 21.55 -2.29 -11.37
CA ASP A 376 20.65 -1.30 -10.77
C ASP A 376 19.35 -1.97 -10.33
N ARG A 377 18.89 -1.66 -9.10
CA ARG A 377 17.66 -2.22 -8.55
C ARG A 377 16.56 -1.18 -8.51
N HIS A 378 15.42 -1.48 -9.12
CA HIS A 378 14.21 -0.66 -9.00
C HIS A 378 13.61 -0.85 -7.60
N ILE A 379 13.43 0.25 -6.89
CA ILE A 379 12.94 0.25 -5.52
C ILE A 379 11.43 0.38 -5.56
N GLY A 380 10.94 1.50 -6.10
CA GLY A 380 9.53 1.81 -6.21
C GLY A 380 9.28 2.69 -7.42
N HIS A 381 8.02 2.76 -7.86
CA HIS A 381 7.63 3.61 -8.98
C HIS A 381 6.30 4.30 -8.76
N THR A 382 6.05 5.31 -9.58
CA THR A 382 4.78 6.02 -9.65
C THR A 382 4.49 6.39 -11.10
N VAL A 383 3.22 6.68 -11.40
CA VAL A 383 2.78 7.03 -12.74
C VAL A 383 2.16 8.40 -12.75
N ILE A 384 2.60 9.25 -13.68
CA ILE A 384 1.95 10.50 -14.04
C ILE A 384 1.00 10.17 -15.19
N GLY A 385 -0.21 9.75 -14.83
CA GLY A 385 -1.28 9.41 -15.76
C GLY A 385 -2.28 10.55 -15.99
N GLN A 386 -3.44 10.20 -16.56
CA GLN A 386 -4.50 11.15 -16.94
C GLN A 386 -4.93 12.16 -15.86
N PRO A 387 -5.11 11.78 -14.58
CA PRO A 387 -5.60 12.72 -13.58
C PRO A 387 -4.62 13.87 -13.33
N ILE A 388 -3.33 13.55 -13.18
CA ILE A 388 -2.27 14.54 -12.96
C ILE A 388 -2.05 15.35 -14.24
N TRP A 389 -2.09 14.69 -15.39
CA TRP A 389 -1.98 15.32 -16.70
C TRP A 389 -3.06 16.40 -16.92
N ARG A 390 -4.30 16.08 -16.57
CA ARG A 390 -5.44 17.01 -16.63
C ARG A 390 -5.17 18.24 -15.75
N GLU A 391 -4.64 18.06 -14.55
CA GLU A 391 -4.33 19.18 -13.66
C GLU A 391 -3.25 20.10 -14.24
N MET A 392 -2.19 19.55 -14.83
CA MET A 392 -1.17 20.36 -15.52
C MET A 392 -1.75 21.16 -16.68
N LYS A 393 -2.70 20.59 -17.43
CA LYS A 393 -3.41 21.29 -18.52
C LYS A 393 -4.26 22.46 -18.01
N HIS A 394 -4.86 22.33 -16.82
CA HIS A 394 -5.65 23.42 -16.22
C HIS A 394 -4.77 24.57 -15.70
N GLN A 395 -3.48 24.31 -15.44
CA GLN A 395 -2.52 25.30 -14.96
C GLN A 395 -1.29 25.39 -15.90
N PRO A 396 -1.48 25.76 -17.18
CA PRO A 396 -0.39 25.79 -18.14
C PRO A 396 0.67 26.82 -17.72
N ARG A 397 1.94 26.49 -17.94
CA ARG A 397 3.12 27.32 -17.56
C ARG A 397 3.30 27.53 -16.06
N LYS A 398 2.48 26.92 -15.22
CA LYS A 398 2.67 26.92 -13.76
C LYS A 398 3.16 25.55 -13.32
N GLN A 399 4.08 25.54 -12.37
CA GLN A 399 4.51 24.31 -11.72
C GLN A 399 3.46 23.88 -10.70
N ILE A 400 2.98 22.65 -10.82
CA ILE A 400 2.18 21.97 -9.79
C ILE A 400 3.10 21.06 -8.98
N ASN A 401 2.96 21.06 -7.65
CA ASN A 401 3.72 20.17 -6.79
C ASN A 401 2.85 18.98 -6.36
N LYS A 402 3.38 17.76 -6.52
CA LYS A 402 2.69 16.52 -6.18
C LYS A 402 3.55 15.65 -5.28
N VAL A 403 2.91 15.08 -4.27
CA VAL A 403 3.47 13.98 -3.47
C VAL A 403 2.77 12.71 -3.93
N LEU A 404 3.53 11.79 -4.52
CA LEU A 404 3.03 10.56 -5.11
C LEU A 404 3.60 9.37 -4.34
N LYS A 405 2.78 8.35 -4.10
CA LYS A 405 3.25 7.10 -3.46
C LYS A 405 4.10 6.30 -4.43
N LEU A 406 5.16 5.69 -3.89
CA LEU A 406 6.00 4.71 -4.56
C LEU A 406 5.42 3.32 -4.32
N LEU A 407 5.01 2.64 -5.39
CA LEU A 407 4.49 1.27 -5.39
C LEU A 407 5.62 0.25 -5.48
#